data_AF-A0A6M4JHV3-F1
#
_entry.id   AF-A0A6M4JHV3-F1
#
_cell.length_a   1.000
_cell.length_b   1.000
_cell.length_c   1.000
_cell.angle_alpha   90.00
_cell.angle_beta   90.00
_cell.angle_gamma   90.00
#
_symmetry.space_group_name_H-M   'P 1'
#
loop_
_entity.id
_entity.type
_entity.pdbx_description
1 polymer ?
#
loop_
_entity_poly.entity_id
_entity_poly.type
_entity_poly.pdbx_seq_one_letter_code
_entity_poly.pdbx_strand_id
1 'polypeptide(L)'
;MKAVGLVVEYNPFHNGHLYHAQTAKLQTGCDTAVAVMSGHFLQRGEPAVVSKWARTKMALQSGVDLVIELPYLYAVQKADIFARGSVSILNELECEALFFGSENGDIKPFLETAQLIDEHKHILNDRIKEELKKGASYPAAAAIAFSSILHTESALDLSKPNNILGYQYVTSILTGGYPMKPYTTARISSDYHDADLPEGENHIASATSIRKAMIGQNLEACLRFLPAASARELAAYRKSFGLWHTPESYFSYLKYSLSTVTARELQQVYEVEEGLEHRIIRSIRKSSSYQEFMELLKTKRYTWTRLQRMNTHILTRTKKQDMQKLLDNDKAPYIRLLGMTKKGQAYLSEKKKALSVPLVSKLSSFSHPALDLDVKASRIYSLPIEEPLRTEFDLQEYGHAPIRYDEDEQHFLNV
;
A
#
# COMPACT_ATOMS: atom_id res chain seq x y z
N MET A 1 -11.30 16.71 18.59
CA MET A 1 -11.55 15.24 18.47
C MET A 1 -10.23 14.49 18.40
N LYS A 2 -10.13 13.23 18.88
CA LYS A 2 -8.91 12.42 18.76
C LYS A 2 -8.97 11.44 17.60
N ALA A 3 -7.83 11.20 16.94
CA ALA A 3 -7.75 10.26 15.83
C ALA A 3 -6.59 9.28 15.95
N VAL A 4 -6.88 8.05 15.53
CA VAL A 4 -5.91 6.99 15.29
C VAL A 4 -5.70 6.86 13.78
N GLY A 5 -4.43 6.88 13.39
CA GLY A 5 -3.97 6.65 12.04
C GLY A 5 -3.81 5.16 11.74
N LEU A 6 -4.29 4.75 10.56
CA LEU A 6 -4.18 3.39 10.02
C LEU A 6 -3.48 3.47 8.67
N VAL A 7 -2.49 2.62 8.43
CA VAL A 7 -1.84 2.50 7.12
C VAL A 7 -2.31 1.20 6.47
N VAL A 8 -2.96 1.30 5.30
CA VAL A 8 -3.79 0.21 4.78
C VAL A 8 -3.74 0.06 3.26
N GLU A 9 -4.09 -1.13 2.79
CA GLU A 9 -4.27 -1.42 1.36
C GLU A 9 -5.71 -1.87 1.03
N TYR A 10 -6.42 -2.48 1.97
CA TYR A 10 -7.82 -2.91 1.82
C TYR A 10 -8.11 -3.66 0.51
N ASN A 11 -7.34 -4.71 0.22
CA ASN A 11 -7.38 -5.42 -1.07
C ASN A 11 -7.94 -6.87 -1.00
N PRO A 12 -9.26 -7.10 -0.81
CA PRO A 12 -10.31 -6.12 -0.51
C PRO A 12 -10.42 -5.81 1.00
N PHE A 13 -11.31 -4.89 1.39
CA PHE A 13 -11.67 -4.67 2.79
C PHE A 13 -12.44 -5.90 3.32
N HIS A 14 -11.99 -6.49 4.44
CA HIS A 14 -12.47 -7.78 4.96
C HIS A 14 -12.63 -7.73 6.49
N ASN A 15 -13.17 -8.78 7.10
CA ASN A 15 -13.50 -8.80 8.53
C ASN A 15 -12.28 -8.54 9.43
N GLY A 16 -11.10 -9.05 9.07
CA GLY A 16 -9.86 -8.70 9.78
C GLY A 16 -9.52 -7.19 9.76
N HIS A 17 -9.85 -6.47 8.68
CA HIS A 17 -9.65 -5.02 8.59
C HIS A 17 -10.67 -4.26 9.45
N LEU A 18 -11.93 -4.72 9.48
CA LEU A 18 -12.97 -4.20 10.37
C LEU A 18 -12.53 -4.32 11.83
N TYR A 19 -12.14 -5.53 12.23
CA TYR A 19 -11.65 -5.82 13.57
C TYR A 19 -10.45 -4.91 13.92
N HIS A 20 -9.49 -4.77 13.01
CA HIS A 20 -8.32 -3.91 13.20
C HIS A 20 -8.71 -2.45 13.46
N ALA A 21 -9.59 -1.87 12.65
CA ALA A 21 -10.03 -0.48 12.81
C ALA A 21 -10.80 -0.25 14.12
N GLN A 22 -11.65 -1.21 14.51
CA GLN A 22 -12.38 -1.17 15.78
C GLN A 22 -11.43 -1.27 16.99
N THR A 23 -10.50 -2.22 16.94
CA THR A 23 -9.49 -2.42 17.98
C THR A 23 -8.58 -1.20 18.12
N ALA A 24 -8.22 -0.57 16.99
CA ALA A 24 -7.40 0.63 17.00
C ALA A 24 -8.08 1.77 17.76
N LYS A 25 -9.36 2.05 17.48
CA LYS A 25 -10.13 3.07 18.22
C LYS A 25 -10.20 2.76 19.71
N LEU A 26 -10.52 1.50 20.05
CA LEU A 26 -10.66 1.04 21.42
C LEU A 26 -9.36 1.17 22.23
N GLN A 27 -8.25 0.62 21.73
CA GLN A 27 -6.99 0.55 22.47
C GLN A 27 -6.26 1.90 22.56
N THR A 28 -6.50 2.80 21.62
CA THR A 28 -5.89 4.15 21.63
C THR A 28 -6.78 5.20 22.31
N GLY A 29 -8.04 4.86 22.60
CA GLY A 29 -9.03 5.83 23.10
C GLY A 29 -9.37 6.93 22.08
N CYS A 30 -9.11 6.70 20.79
CA CYS A 30 -9.40 7.65 19.73
C CYS A 30 -10.81 7.45 19.17
N ASP A 31 -11.50 8.56 18.91
CA ASP A 31 -12.86 8.52 18.37
C ASP A 31 -12.84 8.27 16.85
N THR A 32 -11.84 8.80 16.16
CA THR A 32 -11.80 8.90 14.69
C THR A 32 -10.73 7.96 14.13
N ALA A 33 -11.04 7.20 13.08
CA ALA A 33 -10.06 6.43 12.33
C ALA A 33 -9.72 7.13 11.01
N VAL A 34 -8.45 7.47 10.84
CA VAL A 34 -7.91 8.06 9.62
C VAL A 34 -7.07 7.02 8.90
N ALA A 35 -7.52 6.57 7.73
CA ALA A 35 -6.80 5.61 6.90
C ALA A 35 -5.97 6.34 5.83
N VAL A 36 -4.66 6.09 5.81
CA VAL A 36 -3.81 6.37 4.66
C VAL A 36 -3.72 5.09 3.83
N MET A 37 -4.40 5.11 2.68
CA MET A 37 -4.65 3.95 1.84
C MET A 37 -3.86 4.02 0.53
N SER A 38 -3.18 2.93 0.15
CA SER A 38 -2.57 2.84 -1.19
C SER A 38 -3.60 3.11 -2.30
N GLY A 39 -3.18 3.85 -3.32
CA GLY A 39 -3.94 4.10 -4.55
C GLY A 39 -4.14 2.83 -5.38
N HIS A 40 -4.22 2.97 -6.70
CA HIS A 40 -4.54 1.85 -7.60
C HIS A 40 -3.54 0.69 -7.60
N PHE A 41 -2.27 0.97 -7.29
CA PHE A 41 -1.22 -0.03 -7.12
C PHE A 41 -0.74 -0.04 -5.68
N LEU A 42 -0.46 -1.25 -5.19
CA LEU A 42 -0.13 -1.54 -3.80
C LEU A 42 1.38 -1.49 -3.53
N GLN A 43 1.77 -1.62 -2.26
CA GLN A 43 3.17 -1.67 -1.80
C GLN A 43 4.00 -2.65 -2.60
N ARG A 44 3.42 -3.80 -2.92
CA ARG A 44 4.11 -4.88 -3.62
C ARG A 44 4.18 -4.68 -5.14
N GLY A 45 3.62 -3.60 -5.68
CA GLY A 45 3.52 -3.37 -7.13
C GLY A 45 2.52 -4.31 -7.81
N GLU A 46 1.52 -4.76 -7.08
CA GLU A 46 0.35 -5.43 -7.65
C GLU A 46 -0.80 -4.42 -7.80
N PRO A 47 -1.66 -4.55 -8.83
CA PRO A 47 -2.88 -3.77 -8.91
C PRO A 47 -3.80 -4.16 -7.74
N ALA A 48 -4.46 -3.18 -7.14
CA ALA A 48 -5.58 -3.46 -6.23
C ALA A 48 -6.69 -4.18 -7.02
N VAL A 49 -7.36 -5.16 -6.43
CA VAL A 49 -8.37 -6.01 -7.10
C VAL A 49 -9.57 -5.21 -7.60
N VAL A 50 -9.86 -4.09 -6.94
CA VAL A 50 -10.83 -3.06 -7.32
C VAL A 50 -10.26 -1.67 -7.05
N SER A 51 -10.86 -0.64 -7.67
CA SER A 51 -10.38 0.73 -7.62
C SER A 51 -10.23 1.29 -6.20
N LYS A 52 -9.39 2.32 -6.03
CA LYS A 52 -9.28 3.05 -4.76
C LYS A 52 -10.63 3.62 -4.31
N TRP A 53 -11.48 4.05 -5.24
CA TRP A 53 -12.82 4.57 -4.95
C TRP A 53 -13.74 3.50 -4.35
N ALA A 54 -13.76 2.29 -4.93
CA ALA A 54 -14.52 1.18 -4.37
C ALA A 54 -14.02 0.82 -2.96
N ARG A 55 -12.71 0.71 -2.77
CA ARG A 55 -12.12 0.45 -1.44
C ARG A 55 -12.43 1.56 -0.42
N THR A 56 -12.47 2.82 -0.85
CA THR A 56 -12.90 3.94 0.00
C THR A 56 -14.35 3.79 0.44
N LYS A 57 -15.28 3.43 -0.47
CA LYS A 57 -16.68 3.16 -0.10
C LYS A 57 -16.78 2.06 0.95
N MET A 58 -16.08 0.94 0.74
CA MET A 58 -16.04 -0.18 1.68
C MET A 58 -15.54 0.25 3.06
N ALA A 59 -14.46 1.05 3.11
CA ALA A 59 -13.86 1.52 4.35
C ALA A 59 -14.79 2.47 5.14
N LEU A 60 -15.39 3.46 4.46
CA LEU A 60 -16.29 4.43 5.10
C LEU A 60 -17.54 3.74 5.68
N GLN A 61 -18.12 2.81 4.92
CA GLN A 61 -19.27 2.02 5.38
C GLN A 61 -18.92 1.02 6.49
N SER A 62 -17.63 0.78 6.74
CA SER A 62 -17.12 -0.17 7.73
C SER A 62 -16.44 0.52 8.93
N GLY A 63 -16.74 1.80 9.16
CA GLY A 63 -16.35 2.52 10.38
C GLY A 63 -14.98 3.23 10.33
N VAL A 64 -14.36 3.34 9.16
CA VAL A 64 -13.26 4.30 8.92
C VAL A 64 -13.85 5.66 8.63
N ASP A 65 -13.34 6.72 9.25
CA ASP A 65 -13.96 8.05 9.18
C ASP A 65 -13.37 8.93 8.08
N LEU A 66 -12.07 8.78 7.81
CA LEU A 66 -11.35 9.59 6.82
C LEU A 66 -10.43 8.69 6.01
N VAL A 67 -10.50 8.74 4.68
CA VAL A 67 -9.65 7.97 3.77
C VAL A 67 -8.83 8.90 2.89
N ILE A 68 -7.51 8.79 3.03
CA ILE A 68 -6.50 9.60 2.34
C ILE A 68 -5.71 8.68 1.42
N GLU A 69 -5.46 9.10 0.18
CA GLU A 69 -4.59 8.37 -0.73
C GLU A 69 -3.13 8.54 -0.31
N LEU A 70 -2.42 7.43 -0.20
CA LEU A 70 -0.96 7.43 -0.17
C LEU A 70 -0.46 7.68 -1.60
N PRO A 71 0.27 8.78 -1.88
CA PRO A 71 0.78 9.07 -3.21
C PRO A 71 1.58 7.91 -3.79
N TYR A 72 1.46 7.66 -5.09
CA TYR A 72 2.15 6.59 -5.83
C TYR A 72 3.64 6.53 -5.53
N LEU A 73 4.26 7.72 -5.41
CA LEU A 73 5.66 7.93 -5.04
C LEU A 73 6.09 7.12 -3.80
N TYR A 74 5.19 6.98 -2.82
CA TYR A 74 5.37 6.22 -1.58
C TYR A 74 4.62 4.89 -1.60
N ALA A 75 3.51 4.79 -2.31
CA ALA A 75 2.66 3.61 -2.28
C ALA A 75 3.33 2.40 -2.93
N VAL A 76 3.99 2.55 -4.09
CA VAL A 76 4.62 1.41 -4.80
C VAL A 76 6.11 1.37 -4.46
N GLN A 77 6.43 1.04 -3.21
CA GLN A 77 7.79 1.17 -2.68
C GLN A 77 8.20 0.06 -1.70
N LYS A 78 9.48 0.08 -1.32
CA LYS A 78 10.00 -0.63 -0.16
C LYS A 78 9.36 -0.09 1.14
N ALA A 79 9.42 -0.90 2.20
CA ALA A 79 8.73 -0.64 3.46
C ALA A 79 9.13 0.69 4.13
N ASP A 80 10.39 1.09 4.02
CA ASP A 80 10.93 2.35 4.54
C ASP A 80 10.27 3.58 3.90
N ILE A 81 10.26 3.65 2.57
CA ILE A 81 9.67 4.80 1.85
C ILE A 81 8.14 4.79 1.99
N PHE A 82 7.52 3.61 1.98
CA PHE A 82 6.09 3.45 2.23
C PHE A 82 5.68 3.96 3.62
N ALA A 83 6.44 3.59 4.65
CA ALA A 83 6.24 4.05 6.03
C ALA A 83 6.45 5.56 6.16
N ARG A 84 7.54 6.10 5.61
CA ARG A 84 7.85 7.53 5.65
C ARG A 84 6.71 8.38 5.08
N GLY A 85 6.22 8.02 3.88
CA GLY A 85 5.11 8.72 3.25
C GLY A 85 3.82 8.66 4.08
N SER A 86 3.43 7.46 4.50
CA SER A 86 2.19 7.25 5.24
C SER A 86 2.18 7.89 6.63
N VAL A 87 3.27 7.75 7.39
CA VAL A 87 3.43 8.37 8.71
C VAL A 87 3.47 9.89 8.61
N SER A 88 4.15 10.45 7.60
CA SER A 88 4.18 11.92 7.41
C SER A 88 2.77 12.49 7.17
N ILE A 89 1.94 11.82 6.37
CA ILE A 89 0.55 12.23 6.12
C ILE A 89 -0.28 12.16 7.39
N LEU A 90 -0.17 11.07 8.16
CA LEU A 90 -0.89 10.93 9.42
C LEU A 90 -0.47 11.98 10.45
N ASN A 91 0.82 12.36 10.46
CA ASN A 91 1.32 13.41 11.33
C ASN A 91 0.78 14.78 10.93
N GLU A 92 0.78 15.12 9.63
CA GLU A 92 0.20 16.38 9.15
C GLU A 92 -1.30 16.46 9.48
N LEU A 93 -2.01 15.33 9.51
CA LEU A 93 -3.40 15.27 9.94
C LEU A 93 -3.60 15.33 11.46
N GLU A 94 -2.53 15.43 12.24
CA GLU A 94 -2.54 15.43 13.71
C GLU A 94 -3.19 14.17 14.31
N CYS A 95 -2.87 12.99 13.78
CA CYS A 95 -3.22 11.73 14.42
C CYS A 95 -2.41 11.56 15.73
N GLU A 96 -3.10 11.27 16.84
CA GLU A 96 -2.46 11.10 18.16
C GLU A 96 -1.75 9.75 18.25
N ALA A 97 -2.29 8.75 17.57
CA ALA A 97 -1.76 7.40 17.56
C ALA A 97 -1.66 6.86 16.12
N LEU A 98 -0.72 5.94 15.90
CA LEU A 98 -0.68 5.05 14.74
C LEU A 98 -0.86 3.63 15.23
N PHE A 99 -1.80 2.90 14.64
CA PHE A 99 -2.11 1.52 15.01
C PHE A 99 -1.88 0.57 13.85
N PHE A 100 -1.09 -0.48 14.06
CA PHE A 100 -0.79 -1.50 13.05
C PHE A 100 -0.83 -2.92 13.63
N GLY A 101 -1.30 -3.89 12.86
CA GLY A 101 -1.18 -5.30 13.21
C GLY A 101 0.24 -5.83 12.98
N SER A 102 0.76 -6.66 13.87
CA SER A 102 2.06 -7.31 13.71
C SER A 102 2.04 -8.78 14.12
N GLU A 103 3.08 -9.53 13.76
CA GLU A 103 3.25 -10.90 14.24
C GLU A 103 3.67 -10.91 15.73
N ASN A 104 4.39 -9.89 16.21
CA ASN A 104 4.83 -9.80 17.60
C ASN A 104 3.72 -9.34 18.56
N GLY A 105 2.95 -8.31 18.17
CA GLY A 105 1.79 -7.83 18.90
C GLY A 105 2.06 -6.97 20.13
N ASP A 106 3.32 -6.78 20.55
CA ASP A 106 3.74 -5.82 21.57
C ASP A 106 4.55 -4.68 20.92
N ILE A 107 4.32 -3.44 21.35
CA ILE A 107 5.02 -2.26 20.84
C ILE A 107 6.44 -2.14 21.39
N LYS A 108 6.70 -2.64 22.61
CA LYS A 108 7.99 -2.44 23.29
C LYS A 108 9.18 -2.98 22.47
N PRO A 109 9.15 -4.21 21.91
CA PRO A 109 10.24 -4.71 21.07
C PRO A 109 10.52 -3.84 19.83
N PHE A 110 9.52 -3.17 19.27
CA PHE A 110 9.71 -2.29 18.11
C PHE A 110 10.47 -1.01 18.49
N LEU A 111 10.13 -0.41 19.64
CA LEU A 111 10.79 0.80 20.14
C LEU A 111 12.26 0.51 20.48
N GLU A 112 12.51 -0.60 21.19
CA GLU A 112 13.87 -1.05 21.54
C GLU A 112 14.70 -1.35 20.28
N THR A 113 14.10 -2.04 19.30
CA THR A 113 14.76 -2.37 18.04
C THR A 113 15.06 -1.11 17.21
N ALA A 114 14.15 -0.14 17.18
CA ALA A 114 14.36 1.15 16.49
C ALA A 114 15.52 1.94 17.08
N GLN A 115 15.60 2.03 18.41
CA GLN A 115 16.70 2.69 19.09
C GLN A 115 18.04 1.98 18.84
N LEU A 116 18.08 0.66 19.05
CA LEU A 116 19.31 -0.13 18.92
C LEU A 116 19.90 -0.08 17.51
N ILE A 117 19.05 -0.15 16.47
CA ILE A 117 19.50 -0.04 15.07
C ILE A 117 20.00 1.36 14.76
N ASP A 118 19.39 2.41 15.31
CA ASP A 118 19.86 3.79 15.10
C ASP A 118 21.25 4.00 15.73
N GLU A 119 21.47 3.48 16.94
CA GLU A 119 22.78 3.50 17.63
C GLU A 119 23.88 2.77 16.84
N HIS A 120 23.54 1.67 16.15
CA HIS A 120 24.50 0.83 15.41
C HIS A 120 24.42 1.01 13.89
N LYS A 121 23.79 2.09 13.41
CA LYS A 121 23.45 2.29 12.00
C LYS A 121 24.63 2.16 11.04
N HIS A 122 25.81 2.65 11.43
CA HIS A 122 27.01 2.57 10.58
C HIS A 122 27.47 1.12 10.40
N ILE A 123 27.53 0.35 11.49
CA ILE A 123 27.93 -1.07 11.49
C ILE A 123 26.95 -1.88 10.65
N LEU A 124 25.65 -1.65 10.83
CA LEU A 124 24.60 -2.31 10.06
C LEU A 124 24.76 -2.04 8.56
N ASN A 125 24.96 -0.78 8.17
CA ASN A 125 25.08 -0.40 6.77
C ASN A 125 26.29 -1.06 6.10
N ASP A 126 27.41 -1.15 6.79
CA ASP A 126 28.60 -1.81 6.24
C ASP A 126 28.37 -3.32 6.09
N ARG A 127 27.73 -3.96 7.08
CA ARG A 127 27.36 -5.38 6.98
C ARG A 127 26.38 -5.67 5.85
N ILE A 128 25.37 -4.82 5.65
CA ILE A 128 24.44 -4.93 4.52
C ILE A 128 25.20 -4.85 3.20
N LYS A 129 26.13 -3.88 3.04
CA LYS A 129 26.95 -3.75 1.84
C LYS A 129 27.80 -5.00 1.59
N GLU A 130 28.39 -5.59 2.63
CA GLU A 130 29.15 -6.84 2.54
C GLU A 130 28.29 -7.99 2.01
N GLU A 131 27.11 -8.20 2.58
CA GLU A 131 26.20 -9.27 2.16
C GLU A 131 25.64 -9.05 0.74
N LEU A 132 25.37 -7.80 0.36
CA LEU A 132 25.00 -7.46 -1.02
C LEU A 132 26.12 -7.78 -2.02
N LYS A 133 27.39 -7.55 -1.66
CA LYS A 133 28.55 -7.94 -2.49
C LYS A 133 28.63 -9.46 -2.66
N LYS A 134 28.20 -10.24 -1.67
CA LYS A 134 28.08 -11.71 -1.76
C LYS A 134 26.88 -12.18 -2.61
N GLY A 135 26.09 -11.24 -3.16
CA GLY A 135 24.96 -11.53 -4.03
C GLY A 135 23.66 -11.86 -3.29
N ALA A 136 23.58 -11.59 -1.98
CA ALA A 136 22.33 -11.65 -1.24
C ALA A 136 21.34 -10.60 -1.77
N SER A 137 20.05 -10.90 -1.69
CA SER A 137 19.01 -9.86 -1.87
C SER A 137 19.06 -8.88 -0.69
N TYR A 138 18.59 -7.64 -0.90
CA TYR A 138 18.58 -6.65 0.19
C TYR A 138 17.86 -7.13 1.46
N PRO A 139 16.66 -7.75 1.40
CA PRO A 139 16.02 -8.29 2.61
C PRO A 139 16.84 -9.37 3.31
N ALA A 140 17.53 -10.24 2.55
CA ALA A 140 18.39 -11.26 3.13
C ALA A 140 19.65 -10.64 3.77
N ALA A 141 20.27 -9.66 3.11
CA ALA A 141 21.41 -8.91 3.65
C ALA A 141 21.03 -8.15 4.93
N ALA A 142 19.87 -7.50 4.94
CA ALA A 142 19.33 -6.78 6.09
C ALA A 142 19.03 -7.74 7.25
N ALA A 143 18.37 -8.87 7.01
CA ALA A 143 18.11 -9.88 8.04
C ALA A 143 19.40 -10.40 8.69
N ILE A 144 20.44 -10.68 7.89
CA ILE A 144 21.76 -11.09 8.41
C ILE A 144 22.37 -9.97 9.27
N ALA A 145 22.38 -8.73 8.77
CA ALA A 145 22.94 -7.60 9.50
C ALA A 145 22.17 -7.32 10.81
N PHE A 146 20.84 -7.38 10.79
CA PHE A 146 20.01 -7.24 11.99
C PHE A 146 20.32 -8.34 13.01
N SER A 147 20.37 -9.61 12.58
CA SER A 147 20.68 -10.73 13.49
C SER A 147 22.07 -10.63 14.16
N SER A 148 23.01 -9.91 13.54
CA SER A 148 24.35 -9.70 14.10
C SER A 148 24.45 -8.59 15.15
N ILE A 149 23.38 -7.81 15.34
CA ILE A 149 23.30 -6.75 16.35
C ILE A 149 22.22 -7.09 17.38
N LEU A 150 21.11 -7.67 16.92
CA LEU A 150 19.98 -8.12 17.72
C LEU A 150 20.28 -9.51 18.33
N HIS A 151 21.27 -9.60 19.21
CA HIS A 151 21.68 -10.86 19.86
C HIS A 151 20.81 -11.27 21.08
N THR A 152 19.65 -10.64 21.29
CA THR A 152 18.80 -10.88 22.46
C THR A 152 17.60 -11.75 22.13
N GLU A 153 17.19 -12.62 23.07
CA GLU A 153 15.97 -13.44 22.97
C GLU A 153 14.68 -12.59 22.83
N SER A 154 14.74 -11.30 23.17
CA SER A 154 13.65 -10.33 23.04
C SER A 154 13.60 -9.62 21.68
N ALA A 155 14.49 -9.95 20.74
CA ALA A 155 14.60 -9.24 19.48
C ALA A 155 13.37 -9.42 18.58
N LEU A 156 12.95 -8.33 17.95
CA LEU A 156 11.89 -8.34 16.95
C LEU A 156 12.32 -9.12 15.69
N ASP A 157 11.56 -10.13 15.29
CA ASP A 157 11.79 -10.85 14.03
C ASP A 157 11.42 -9.97 12.82
N LEU A 158 12.42 -9.27 12.29
CA LEU A 158 12.32 -8.40 11.12
C LEU A 158 12.24 -9.17 9.79
N SER A 159 12.28 -10.51 9.79
CA SER A 159 12.01 -11.31 8.60
C SER A 159 10.52 -11.38 8.25
N LYS A 160 9.65 -11.14 9.25
CA LYS A 160 8.20 -11.15 9.08
C LYS A 160 7.70 -9.85 8.44
N PRO A 161 6.73 -9.93 7.51
CA PRO A 161 6.32 -8.79 6.69
C PRO A 161 5.65 -7.66 7.49
N ASN A 162 4.87 -7.96 8.54
CA ASN A 162 4.21 -6.91 9.31
C ASN A 162 5.11 -6.36 10.43
N ASN A 163 6.01 -7.18 10.99
CA ASN A 163 7.06 -6.71 11.89
C ASN A 163 8.02 -5.73 11.21
N ILE A 164 8.53 -6.04 10.01
CA ILE A 164 9.43 -5.11 9.30
C ILE A 164 8.70 -3.80 8.98
N LEU A 165 7.43 -3.86 8.61
CA LEU A 165 6.65 -2.67 8.28
C LEU A 165 6.34 -1.84 9.54
N GLY A 166 5.95 -2.50 10.63
CA GLY A 166 5.77 -1.88 11.95
C GLY A 166 7.03 -1.19 12.46
N TYR A 167 8.18 -1.84 12.28
CA TYR A 167 9.49 -1.26 12.59
C TYR A 167 9.72 0.03 11.79
N GLN A 168 9.47 0.01 10.48
CA GLN A 168 9.63 1.20 9.64
C GLN A 168 8.67 2.33 10.02
N TYR A 169 7.45 2.03 10.49
CA TYR A 169 6.55 3.05 11.04
C TYR A 169 7.11 3.69 12.30
N VAL A 170 7.55 2.88 13.26
CA VAL A 170 8.16 3.36 14.51
C VAL A 170 9.40 4.20 14.21
N THR A 171 10.29 3.73 13.34
CA THR A 171 11.46 4.50 12.90
C THR A 171 11.07 5.81 12.22
N SER A 172 10.03 5.83 11.39
CA SER A 172 9.56 7.05 10.73
C SER A 172 8.98 8.06 11.72
N ILE A 173 8.28 7.59 12.77
CA ILE A 173 7.78 8.44 13.86
C ILE A 173 8.95 9.08 14.62
N LEU A 174 9.92 8.27 15.05
CA LEU A 174 11.05 8.72 15.86
C LEU A 174 11.97 9.68 15.08
N THR A 175 12.36 9.31 13.87
CA THR A 175 13.27 10.14 13.05
C THR A 175 12.61 11.42 12.55
N GLY A 176 11.29 11.40 12.34
CA GLY A 176 10.50 12.59 12.01
C GLY A 176 10.27 13.55 13.20
N GLY A 177 10.61 13.14 14.42
CA GLY A 177 10.31 13.92 15.63
C GLY A 177 8.81 14.10 15.86
N TYR A 178 7.99 13.16 15.40
CA TYR A 178 6.54 13.28 15.45
C TYR A 178 6.00 12.94 16.86
N PRO A 179 5.04 13.72 17.39
CA PRO A 179 4.45 13.45 18.72
C PRO A 179 3.52 12.23 18.74
N MET A 180 3.21 11.67 17.58
CA MET A 180 2.34 10.51 17.38
C MET A 180 2.88 9.27 18.09
N LYS A 181 1.99 8.53 18.78
CA LYS A 181 2.36 7.32 19.52
C LYS A 181 2.09 6.05 18.70
N PRO A 182 3.06 5.15 18.52
CA PRO A 182 2.80 3.88 17.86
C PRO A 182 2.14 2.87 18.80
N TYR A 183 1.23 2.06 18.26
CA TYR A 183 0.55 0.96 18.93
C TYR A 183 0.48 -0.24 17.98
N THR A 184 0.51 -1.44 18.55
CA THR A 184 0.35 -2.67 17.78
C THR A 184 -0.45 -3.71 18.53
N THR A 185 -0.99 -4.67 17.79
CA THR A 185 -1.64 -5.86 18.33
C THR A 185 -1.31 -7.05 17.45
N ALA A 186 -1.39 -8.25 18.03
CA ALA A 186 -1.20 -9.48 17.30
C ALA A 186 -2.28 -9.61 16.21
N ARG A 187 -1.87 -9.99 15.00
CA ARG A 187 -2.82 -10.26 13.92
C ARG A 187 -3.69 -11.47 14.27
N ILE A 188 -5.00 -11.32 14.10
CA ILE A 188 -5.97 -12.43 14.24
C ILE A 188 -6.01 -13.34 12.99
N SER A 189 -5.42 -12.90 11.87
CA SER A 189 -5.37 -13.73 10.65
C SER A 189 -4.48 -14.95 10.85
N SER A 190 -4.95 -16.12 10.39
CA SER A 190 -4.11 -17.30 10.13
C SER A 190 -2.84 -16.89 9.40
N ASP A 191 -1.74 -17.59 9.70
CA ASP A 191 -0.41 -17.30 9.18
C ASP A 191 -0.44 -16.88 7.70
N TYR A 192 0.38 -15.87 7.38
CA TYR A 192 0.44 -15.20 6.09
C TYR A 192 0.99 -16.11 4.98
N HIS A 193 0.48 -17.33 4.81
CA HIS A 193 0.83 -18.29 3.76
C HIS A 193 -0.29 -19.28 3.44
N ASP A 194 -1.43 -19.26 4.15
CA ASP A 194 -2.57 -20.08 3.73
C ASP A 194 -3.25 -19.45 2.52
N ALA A 195 -3.00 -20.05 1.36
CA ALA A 195 -3.62 -19.67 0.10
C ALA A 195 -5.13 -19.95 0.10
N ASP A 196 -5.59 -20.79 1.02
CA ASP A 196 -6.96 -21.29 1.07
C ASP A 196 -7.79 -20.57 2.16
N LEU A 197 -9.11 -20.60 1.98
CA LEU A 197 -10.03 -20.01 2.93
C LEU A 197 -10.10 -20.91 4.18
N PRO A 198 -10.04 -20.36 5.40
CA PRO A 198 -10.17 -21.14 6.63
C PRO A 198 -11.46 -21.98 6.64
N GLU A 199 -11.38 -23.23 7.07
CA GLU A 199 -12.56 -24.10 7.24
C GLU A 199 -13.31 -23.79 8.55
N GLY A 200 -14.52 -24.35 8.69
CA GLY A 200 -15.33 -24.23 9.92
C GLY A 200 -15.95 -22.85 10.13
N GLU A 201 -16.12 -22.45 11.40
CA GLU A 201 -16.81 -21.21 11.81
C GLU A 201 -15.92 -19.96 11.81
N ASN A 202 -14.69 -20.03 11.28
CA ASN A 202 -13.82 -18.87 11.25
C ASN A 202 -14.33 -17.83 10.24
N HIS A 203 -14.44 -16.57 10.68
CA HIS A 203 -14.89 -15.42 9.88
C HIS A 203 -13.76 -14.48 9.45
N ILE A 204 -12.50 -14.78 9.79
CA ILE A 204 -11.34 -13.97 9.44
C ILE A 204 -10.42 -14.78 8.54
N ALA A 205 -10.17 -14.26 7.33
CA ALA A 205 -9.26 -14.82 6.34
C ALA A 205 -8.23 -13.77 5.90
N SER A 206 -7.15 -14.23 5.26
CA SER A 206 -6.16 -13.33 4.66
C SER A 206 -6.74 -12.68 3.39
N ALA A 207 -6.30 -11.45 3.09
CA ALA A 207 -6.65 -10.78 1.84
C ALA A 207 -6.29 -11.64 0.61
N THR A 208 -5.17 -12.38 0.67
CA THR A 208 -4.71 -13.25 -0.41
C THR A 208 -5.67 -14.41 -0.67
N SER A 209 -6.13 -15.13 0.36
CA SER A 209 -7.05 -16.26 0.17
C SER A 209 -8.44 -15.79 -0.27
N ILE A 210 -8.91 -14.64 0.22
CA ILE A 210 -10.14 -14.00 -0.27
C ILE A 210 -10.04 -13.68 -1.77
N ARG A 211 -8.93 -13.08 -2.22
CA ARG A 211 -8.72 -12.80 -3.65
C ARG A 211 -8.64 -14.08 -4.48
N LYS A 212 -7.92 -15.10 -4.00
CA LYS A 212 -7.82 -16.41 -4.69
C LYS A 212 -9.21 -17.02 -4.90
N ALA A 213 -10.04 -17.05 -3.86
CA ALA A 213 -11.41 -17.56 -3.95
C ALA A 213 -12.27 -16.70 -4.89
N MET A 214 -12.21 -15.38 -4.77
CA MET A 214 -13.02 -14.46 -5.59
C MET A 214 -12.66 -14.52 -7.09
N ILE A 215 -11.39 -14.76 -7.42
CA ILE A 215 -10.89 -14.84 -8.80
C ILE A 215 -11.06 -16.25 -9.38
N GLY A 216 -10.73 -17.29 -8.61
CA GLY A 216 -10.74 -18.68 -9.07
C GLY A 216 -12.08 -19.39 -8.96
N GLN A 217 -12.99 -18.89 -8.13
CA GLN A 217 -14.34 -19.42 -7.93
C GLN A 217 -15.35 -18.32 -8.22
N ASN A 218 -15.94 -17.72 -7.18
CA ASN A 218 -16.89 -16.62 -7.26
C ASN A 218 -16.88 -15.80 -5.96
N LEU A 219 -17.61 -14.68 -5.94
CA LEU A 219 -17.69 -13.81 -4.76
C LEU A 219 -18.42 -14.50 -3.60
N GLU A 220 -19.39 -15.36 -3.91
CA GLU A 220 -20.20 -16.11 -2.95
C GLU A 220 -19.32 -16.96 -2.01
N ALA A 221 -18.24 -17.55 -2.54
CA ALA A 221 -17.30 -18.37 -1.79
C ALA A 221 -16.61 -17.64 -0.62
N CYS A 222 -16.50 -16.30 -0.67
CA CYS A 222 -15.78 -15.52 0.33
C CYS A 222 -16.65 -14.53 1.13
N LEU A 223 -17.97 -14.50 0.92
CA LEU A 223 -18.88 -13.56 1.60
C LEU A 223 -18.77 -13.57 3.13
N ARG A 224 -18.58 -14.75 3.75
CA ARG A 224 -18.47 -14.87 5.22
C ARG A 224 -17.26 -14.15 5.82
N PHE A 225 -16.26 -13.81 5.00
CA PHE A 225 -15.03 -13.13 5.40
C PHE A 225 -15.07 -11.62 5.13
N LEU A 226 -16.19 -11.12 4.60
CA LEU A 226 -16.36 -9.75 4.16
C LEU A 226 -17.47 -9.08 4.97
N PRO A 227 -17.30 -7.80 5.36
CA PRO A 227 -18.42 -6.99 5.79
C PRO A 227 -19.46 -6.89 4.66
N ALA A 228 -20.74 -6.77 5.03
CA ALA A 228 -21.83 -6.67 4.05
C ALA A 228 -21.64 -5.53 3.04
N ALA A 229 -21.10 -4.39 3.49
CA ALA A 229 -20.75 -3.27 2.61
C ALA A 229 -19.68 -3.66 1.58
N SER A 230 -18.61 -4.33 2.00
CA SER A 230 -17.57 -4.83 1.10
C SER A 230 -18.13 -5.77 0.04
N ALA A 231 -18.98 -6.72 0.43
CA ALA A 231 -19.61 -7.64 -0.51
C ALA A 231 -20.45 -6.91 -1.56
N ARG A 232 -21.27 -5.93 -1.16
CA ARG A 232 -22.08 -5.13 -2.07
C ARG A 232 -21.23 -4.32 -3.05
N GLU A 233 -20.21 -3.63 -2.56
CA GLU A 233 -19.32 -2.82 -3.39
C GLU A 233 -18.50 -3.68 -4.37
N LEU A 234 -18.04 -4.87 -3.95
CA LEU A 234 -17.40 -5.83 -4.84
C LEU A 234 -18.35 -6.31 -5.94
N ALA A 235 -19.57 -6.72 -5.58
CA ALA A 235 -20.58 -7.16 -6.55
C ALA A 235 -20.93 -6.04 -7.55
N ALA A 236 -21.09 -4.81 -7.07
CA ALA A 236 -21.32 -3.64 -7.92
C ALA A 236 -20.15 -3.38 -8.87
N TYR A 237 -18.90 -3.43 -8.37
CA TYR A 237 -17.71 -3.27 -9.20
C TYR A 237 -17.64 -4.30 -10.31
N ARG A 238 -17.87 -5.58 -9.97
CA ARG A 238 -17.87 -6.69 -10.95
C ARG A 238 -18.96 -6.52 -11.99
N LYS A 239 -20.15 -6.08 -11.59
CA LYS A 239 -21.26 -5.80 -12.49
C LYS A 239 -20.95 -4.65 -13.43
N SER A 240 -20.33 -3.59 -12.94
CA SER A 240 -20.02 -2.39 -13.74
C SER A 240 -18.86 -2.62 -14.70
N PHE A 241 -17.75 -3.22 -14.26
CA PHE A 241 -16.52 -3.31 -15.06
C PHE A 241 -16.23 -4.70 -15.64
N GLY A 242 -16.94 -5.75 -15.21
CA GLY A 242 -16.78 -7.09 -15.76
C GLY A 242 -15.45 -7.79 -15.42
N LEU A 243 -14.55 -7.17 -14.64
CA LEU A 243 -13.23 -7.72 -14.33
C LEU A 243 -12.83 -7.55 -12.85
N TRP A 244 -11.94 -8.43 -12.41
CA TRP A 244 -11.11 -8.24 -11.23
C TRP A 244 -9.71 -7.94 -11.72
N HIS A 245 -9.07 -6.91 -11.17
CA HIS A 245 -7.73 -6.56 -11.63
C HIS A 245 -6.72 -7.58 -11.10
N THR A 246 -6.01 -8.23 -12.02
CA THR A 246 -4.89 -9.14 -11.71
C THR A 246 -3.65 -8.69 -12.47
N PRO A 247 -2.44 -9.06 -12.04
CA PRO A 247 -1.22 -8.74 -12.79
C PRO A 247 -1.27 -9.18 -14.27
N GLU A 248 -1.94 -10.30 -14.54
CA GLU A 248 -2.15 -10.88 -15.86
C GLU A 248 -2.93 -9.94 -16.78
N SER A 249 -3.91 -9.20 -16.24
CA SER A 249 -4.68 -8.19 -16.99
C SER A 249 -3.81 -7.10 -17.61
N TYR A 250 -2.61 -6.87 -17.06
CA TYR A 250 -1.69 -5.82 -17.50
C TYR A 250 -0.57 -6.32 -18.40
N PHE A 251 -0.47 -7.63 -18.63
CA PHE A 251 0.70 -8.23 -19.27
C PHE A 251 0.85 -7.79 -20.74
N SER A 252 -0.25 -7.66 -21.48
CA SER A 252 -0.23 -7.17 -22.87
C SER A 252 0.29 -5.73 -22.97
N TYR A 253 -0.09 -4.87 -22.03
CA TYR A 253 0.40 -3.49 -21.94
C TYR A 253 1.87 -3.43 -21.52
N LEU A 254 2.31 -4.32 -20.64
CA LEU A 254 3.72 -4.46 -20.29
C LEU A 254 4.55 -4.91 -21.49
N LYS A 255 4.06 -5.91 -22.26
CA LYS A 255 4.67 -6.32 -23.53
C LYS A 255 4.78 -5.16 -24.50
N TYR A 256 3.70 -4.41 -24.72
CA TYR A 256 3.72 -3.23 -25.58
C TYR A 256 4.76 -2.19 -25.12
N SER A 257 4.77 -1.86 -23.84
CA SER A 257 5.72 -0.92 -23.26
C SER A 257 7.17 -1.38 -23.47
N LEU A 258 7.44 -2.67 -23.29
CA LEU A 258 8.79 -3.25 -23.45
C LEU A 258 9.22 -3.43 -24.91
N SER A 259 8.27 -3.59 -25.84
CA SER A 259 8.55 -3.68 -27.28
C SER A 259 8.91 -2.34 -27.91
N THR A 260 8.58 -1.22 -27.25
CA THR A 260 8.78 0.14 -27.76
C THR A 260 9.95 0.88 -27.11
N VAL A 261 10.65 0.27 -26.16
CA VAL A 261 11.81 0.87 -25.46
C VAL A 261 13.13 0.30 -25.91
N THR A 262 14.14 1.16 -25.95
CA THR A 262 15.53 0.75 -25.97
C THR A 262 16.00 0.31 -24.57
N ALA A 263 17.07 -0.50 -24.52
CA ALA A 263 17.70 -0.88 -23.25
C ALA A 263 18.14 0.35 -22.43
N ARG A 264 18.62 1.40 -23.11
CA ARG A 264 19.06 2.66 -22.50
C ARG A 264 17.90 3.40 -21.82
N GLU A 265 16.74 3.48 -22.46
CA GLU A 265 15.54 4.07 -21.85
C GLU A 265 15.01 3.23 -20.70
N LEU A 266 15.04 1.90 -20.84
CA LEU A 266 14.60 0.98 -19.80
C LEU A 266 15.47 1.10 -18.54
N GLN A 267 16.79 1.26 -18.69
CA GLN A 267 17.72 1.47 -17.57
C GLN A 267 17.42 2.74 -16.75
N GLN A 268 16.72 3.72 -17.32
CA GLN A 268 16.32 4.94 -16.63
C GLN A 268 15.06 4.76 -15.77
N VAL A 269 14.32 3.66 -15.92
CA VAL A 269 13.12 3.36 -15.14
C VAL A 269 13.52 2.99 -13.71
N TYR A 270 12.73 3.45 -12.74
CA TYR A 270 12.97 3.20 -11.31
C TYR A 270 12.99 1.70 -10.99
N GLU A 271 13.88 1.29 -10.08
CA GLU A 271 14.22 -0.09 -9.73
C GLU A 271 14.81 -1.00 -10.85
N VAL A 272 14.95 -0.54 -12.10
CA VAL A 272 15.71 -1.26 -13.15
C VAL A 272 17.20 -1.03 -12.96
N GLU A 273 17.89 -1.92 -12.26
CA GLU A 273 19.34 -1.83 -12.06
C GLU A 273 20.15 -2.24 -13.28
N GLU A 274 21.41 -1.83 -13.33
CA GLU A 274 22.33 -2.16 -14.42
C GLU A 274 22.33 -3.66 -14.75
N GLY A 275 22.19 -3.97 -16.04
CA GLY A 275 22.13 -5.32 -16.58
C GLY A 275 20.75 -5.98 -16.50
N LEU A 276 19.83 -5.47 -15.67
CA LEU A 276 18.48 -6.03 -15.56
C LEU A 276 17.65 -5.74 -16.82
N GLU A 277 17.88 -4.59 -17.47
CA GLU A 277 17.25 -4.20 -18.75
C GLU A 277 17.41 -5.29 -19.83
N HIS A 278 18.60 -5.90 -19.92
CA HIS A 278 18.86 -6.96 -20.91
C HIS A 278 18.11 -8.25 -20.58
N ARG A 279 18.00 -8.58 -19.28
CA ARG A 279 17.22 -9.75 -18.84
C ARG A 279 15.74 -9.54 -19.12
N ILE A 280 15.20 -8.35 -18.81
CA ILE A 280 13.81 -7.97 -19.08
C ILE A 280 13.48 -8.18 -20.56
N ILE A 281 14.26 -7.58 -21.45
CA ILE A 281 14.05 -7.67 -22.90
C ILE A 281 14.13 -9.11 -23.40
N ARG A 282 15.02 -9.93 -22.83
CA ARG A 282 15.15 -11.35 -23.20
C ARG A 282 13.97 -12.17 -22.70
N SER A 283 13.55 -11.98 -21.45
CA SER A 283 12.47 -12.74 -20.81
C SER A 283 11.13 -12.44 -21.46
N ILE A 284 10.80 -11.17 -21.70
CA ILE A 284 9.49 -10.78 -22.24
C ILE A 284 9.20 -11.37 -23.63
N ARG A 285 10.24 -11.62 -24.43
CA ARG A 285 10.14 -12.25 -25.76
C ARG A 285 9.79 -13.74 -25.71
N LYS A 286 10.03 -14.38 -24.57
CA LYS A 286 9.76 -15.82 -24.36
C LYS A 286 8.47 -16.07 -23.60
N SER A 287 8.05 -15.10 -22.79
CA SER A 287 6.91 -15.27 -21.89
C SER A 287 5.56 -15.12 -22.58
N SER A 288 4.66 -16.05 -22.27
CA SER A 288 3.25 -16.05 -22.69
C SER A 288 2.31 -15.45 -21.64
N SER A 289 2.72 -15.40 -20.37
CA SER A 289 1.96 -14.83 -19.25
C SER A 289 2.83 -13.95 -18.33
N TYR A 290 2.19 -13.16 -17.47
CA TYR A 290 2.89 -12.36 -16.44
C TYR A 290 3.64 -13.27 -15.46
N GLN A 291 3.00 -14.35 -15.00
CA GLN A 291 3.62 -15.37 -14.15
C GLN A 291 4.91 -15.93 -14.78
N GLU A 292 4.86 -16.39 -16.03
CA GLU A 292 6.04 -16.94 -16.72
C GLU A 292 7.14 -15.87 -16.87
N PHE A 293 6.76 -14.63 -17.15
CA PHE A 293 7.70 -13.51 -17.21
C PHE A 293 8.41 -13.27 -15.89
N MET A 294 7.67 -13.28 -14.78
CA MET A 294 8.22 -13.11 -13.45
C MET A 294 9.16 -14.25 -13.05
N GLU A 295 8.81 -15.50 -13.37
CA GLU A 295 9.66 -16.68 -13.15
C GLU A 295 11.00 -16.58 -13.90
N LEU A 296 10.96 -16.15 -15.17
CA LEU A 296 12.18 -15.93 -15.96
C LEU A 296 13.02 -14.75 -15.44
N LEU A 297 12.38 -13.70 -14.91
CA LEU A 297 13.07 -12.56 -14.30
C LEU A 297 13.72 -12.92 -12.95
N LYS A 298 13.09 -13.82 -12.18
CA LYS A 298 13.51 -14.14 -10.82
C LYS A 298 14.94 -14.67 -10.77
N THR A 299 15.72 -14.13 -9.84
CA THR A 299 17.07 -14.61 -9.50
C THR A 299 17.26 -14.61 -7.99
N LYS A 300 18.41 -15.10 -7.48
CA LYS A 300 18.75 -14.98 -6.05
C LYS A 300 18.89 -13.52 -5.59
N ARG A 301 19.36 -12.63 -6.49
CA ARG A 301 19.58 -11.21 -6.21
C ARG A 301 18.29 -10.40 -6.11
N TYR A 302 17.29 -10.71 -6.93
CA TYR A 302 16.03 -9.96 -6.99
C TYR A 302 14.87 -10.73 -6.36
N THR A 303 14.18 -10.09 -5.41
CA THR A 303 12.95 -10.66 -4.82
C THR A 303 11.78 -10.52 -5.77
N TRP A 304 10.77 -11.38 -5.61
CA TRP A 304 9.54 -11.32 -6.41
C TRP A 304 8.88 -9.94 -6.34
N THR A 305 8.69 -9.43 -5.12
CA THR A 305 8.07 -8.12 -4.87
C THR A 305 8.83 -6.95 -5.50
N ARG A 306 10.17 -7.00 -5.52
CA ARG A 306 10.97 -5.97 -6.22
C ARG A 306 10.71 -5.98 -7.72
N LEU A 307 10.62 -7.17 -8.32
CA LEU A 307 10.32 -7.31 -9.75
C LEU A 307 8.88 -6.86 -10.07
N GLN A 308 7.91 -7.10 -9.18
CA GLN A 308 6.53 -6.62 -9.33
C GLN A 308 6.45 -5.08 -9.33
N ARG A 309 7.08 -4.42 -8.35
CA ARG A 309 7.18 -2.95 -8.31
C ARG A 309 7.87 -2.40 -9.55
N MET A 310 9.00 -2.97 -9.94
CA MET A 310 9.70 -2.61 -11.17
C MET A 310 8.78 -2.69 -12.39
N ASN A 311 8.00 -3.76 -12.56
CA ASN A 311 7.04 -3.88 -13.66
C ASN A 311 5.96 -2.78 -13.63
N THR A 312 5.49 -2.41 -12.43
CA THR A 312 4.59 -1.27 -12.28
C THR A 312 5.26 0.04 -12.71
N HIS A 313 6.52 0.27 -12.32
CA HIS A 313 7.29 1.45 -12.76
C HIS A 313 7.57 1.46 -14.27
N ILE A 314 7.70 0.30 -14.91
CA ILE A 314 7.81 0.16 -16.37
C ILE A 314 6.50 0.56 -17.06
N LEU A 315 5.36 0.11 -16.53
CA LEU A 315 4.04 0.48 -17.06
C LEU A 315 3.78 1.99 -16.93
N THR A 316 4.15 2.59 -15.79
CA THR A 316 4.00 4.03 -15.54
C THR A 316 5.16 4.87 -16.07
N ARG A 317 6.17 4.27 -16.70
CA ARG A 317 7.39 4.99 -17.16
C ARG A 317 7.97 5.90 -16.09
N THR A 318 7.98 5.43 -14.85
CA THR A 318 8.49 6.19 -13.70
C THR A 318 10.01 6.19 -13.73
N LYS A 319 10.64 7.36 -13.91
CA LYS A 319 12.09 7.47 -14.06
C LYS A 319 12.80 7.59 -12.70
N LYS A 320 14.03 7.08 -12.63
CA LYS A 320 14.90 7.19 -11.46
C LYS A 320 15.12 8.63 -11.01
N GLN A 321 15.38 9.53 -11.96
CA GLN A 321 15.64 10.94 -11.67
C GLN A 321 14.41 11.65 -11.07
N ASP A 322 13.21 11.34 -11.55
CA ASP A 322 11.98 11.93 -11.03
C ASP A 322 11.74 11.44 -9.60
N MET A 323 11.89 10.14 -9.36
CA MET A 323 11.74 9.55 -8.02
C MET A 323 12.76 10.09 -7.04
N GLN A 324 14.03 10.24 -7.45
CA GLN A 324 15.09 10.80 -6.61
C GLN A 324 14.72 12.22 -6.18
N LYS A 325 14.44 13.11 -7.13
CA LYS A 325 14.06 14.51 -6.85
C LYS A 325 12.84 14.64 -5.95
N LEU A 326 11.84 13.77 -6.15
CA LEU A 326 10.60 13.82 -5.39
C LEU A 326 10.72 13.21 -3.98
N LEU A 327 11.64 12.26 -3.78
CA LEU A 327 11.90 11.62 -2.49
C LEU A 327 12.98 12.31 -1.65
N ASP A 328 13.62 13.34 -2.20
CA ASP A 328 14.60 14.18 -1.48
C ASP A 328 13.94 14.94 -0.32
N ASN A 329 12.61 15.13 -0.35
CA ASN A 329 11.85 15.66 0.79
C ASN A 329 11.27 14.49 1.62
N ASP A 330 11.49 14.54 2.93
CA ASP A 330 11.04 13.50 3.86
C ASP A 330 9.52 13.54 4.15
N LYS A 331 8.82 14.56 3.67
CA LYS A 331 7.37 14.73 3.86
C LYS A 331 6.59 14.58 2.55
N ALA A 332 5.39 14.01 2.66
CA ALA A 332 4.45 13.97 1.54
C ALA A 332 4.10 15.38 1.06
N PRO A 333 4.10 15.65 -0.26
CA PRO A 333 3.91 17.01 -0.78
C PRO A 333 2.46 17.52 -0.72
N TYR A 334 1.50 16.64 -0.42
CA TYR A 334 0.07 16.96 -0.32
C TYR A 334 -0.68 15.85 0.44
N ILE A 335 -1.91 16.16 0.85
CA ILE A 335 -2.87 15.21 1.42
C ILE A 335 -4.02 15.05 0.43
N ARG A 336 -4.13 13.89 -0.22
CA ARG A 336 -5.17 13.60 -1.21
C ARG A 336 -6.37 12.94 -0.56
N LEU A 337 -7.46 13.68 -0.42
CA LEU A 337 -8.68 13.20 0.23
C LEU A 337 -9.50 12.35 -0.75
N LEU A 338 -9.72 11.06 -0.42
CA LEU A 338 -10.57 10.16 -1.22
C LEU A 338 -12.01 10.14 -0.72
N GLY A 339 -12.21 10.19 0.60
CA GLY A 339 -13.55 10.24 1.17
C GLY A 339 -13.56 10.37 2.69
N MET A 340 -14.74 10.68 3.22
CA MET A 340 -14.96 10.93 4.64
C MET A 340 -16.40 10.64 5.06
N THR A 341 -16.58 10.30 6.34
CA THR A 341 -17.87 10.27 7.03
C THR A 341 -18.23 11.68 7.55
N LYS A 342 -19.41 11.89 8.13
CA LYS A 342 -19.73 13.15 8.85
C LYS A 342 -18.73 13.41 9.97
N LYS A 343 -18.39 12.38 10.74
CA LYS A 343 -17.38 12.43 11.80
C LYS A 343 -16.00 12.77 11.25
N GLY A 344 -15.57 12.12 10.17
CA GLY A 344 -14.30 12.42 9.52
C GLY A 344 -14.24 13.84 8.96
N GLN A 345 -15.36 14.33 8.42
CA GLN A 345 -15.48 15.72 7.96
C GLN A 345 -15.37 16.73 9.11
N ALA A 346 -15.99 16.45 10.25
CA ALA A 346 -15.87 17.29 11.45
C ALA A 346 -14.42 17.34 11.94
N TYR A 347 -13.77 16.18 12.07
CA TYR A 347 -12.35 16.08 12.42
C TYR A 347 -11.45 16.85 11.44
N LEU A 348 -11.60 16.63 10.14
CA LEU A 348 -10.80 17.33 9.14
C LEU A 348 -11.04 18.84 9.17
N SER A 349 -12.27 19.28 9.44
CA SER A 349 -12.59 20.71 9.54
C SER A 349 -11.91 21.38 10.74
N GLU A 350 -11.73 20.64 11.85
CA GLU A 350 -10.97 21.06 13.03
C GLU A 350 -9.46 21.19 12.71
N LYS A 351 -8.90 20.20 11.99
CA LYS A 351 -7.45 20.10 11.75
C LYS A 351 -6.94 20.84 10.52
N LYS A 352 -7.78 21.09 9.51
CA LYS A 352 -7.34 21.61 8.19
C LYS A 352 -6.56 22.93 8.21
N LYS A 353 -6.73 23.76 9.26
CA LYS A 353 -6.02 25.03 9.40
C LYS A 353 -4.56 24.87 9.83
N ALA A 354 -4.20 23.73 10.43
CA ALA A 354 -2.86 23.44 10.92
C ALA A 354 -1.98 22.70 9.90
N LEU A 355 -2.56 22.24 8.78
CA LEU A 355 -1.83 21.49 7.75
C LEU A 355 -0.71 22.34 7.17
N SER A 356 0.51 21.80 7.11
CA SER A 356 1.64 22.48 6.46
C SER A 356 1.72 22.18 4.95
N VAL A 357 0.92 21.22 4.47
CA VAL A 357 0.83 20.80 3.08
C VAL A 357 -0.60 20.93 2.54
N PRO A 358 -0.79 21.14 1.23
CA PRO A 358 -2.11 21.36 0.65
C PRO A 358 -3.01 20.11 0.76
N LEU A 359 -4.26 20.34 1.15
CA LEU A 359 -5.33 19.34 1.09
C LEU A 359 -5.95 19.34 -0.32
N VAL A 360 -5.74 18.25 -1.06
CA VAL A 360 -6.19 18.07 -2.43
C VAL A 360 -7.47 17.25 -2.44
N SER A 361 -8.61 17.93 -2.63
CA SER A 361 -9.93 17.30 -2.78
C SER A 361 -10.33 17.10 -4.24
N LYS A 362 -9.94 18.02 -5.13
CA LYS A 362 -10.13 17.90 -6.59
C LYS A 362 -8.77 17.96 -7.27
N LEU A 363 -8.54 17.16 -8.31
CA LEU A 363 -7.26 17.25 -9.03
C LEU A 363 -7.05 18.61 -9.69
N SER A 364 -8.11 19.24 -10.19
CA SER A 364 -8.01 20.53 -10.86
C SER A 364 -7.55 21.68 -9.94
N SER A 365 -7.57 21.50 -8.62
CA SER A 365 -7.17 22.55 -7.67
C SER A 365 -5.68 22.53 -7.32
N PHE A 366 -4.92 21.53 -7.77
CA PHE A 366 -3.51 21.39 -7.39
C PHE A 366 -2.70 20.71 -8.49
N SER A 367 -1.46 21.17 -8.69
CA SER A 367 -0.53 20.61 -9.66
C SER A 367 0.81 20.37 -8.99
N HIS A 368 1.33 19.15 -9.08
CA HIS A 368 2.62 18.77 -8.54
C HIS A 368 3.12 17.52 -9.27
N PRO A 369 4.43 17.36 -9.57
CA PRO A 369 4.90 16.19 -10.32
C PRO A 369 4.63 14.85 -9.63
N ALA A 370 4.57 14.82 -8.29
CA ALA A 370 4.13 13.63 -7.56
C ALA A 370 2.64 13.29 -7.76
N LEU A 371 1.78 14.29 -7.99
CA LEU A 371 0.37 14.06 -8.33
C LEU A 371 0.21 13.56 -9.78
N ASP A 372 1.09 13.97 -10.69
CA ASP A 372 1.12 13.45 -12.05
C ASP A 372 1.42 11.95 -12.08
N LEU A 373 2.21 11.44 -11.12
CA LEU A 373 2.44 10.00 -10.95
C LEU A 373 1.15 9.27 -10.54
N ASP A 374 0.35 9.83 -9.64
CA ASP A 374 -0.93 9.25 -9.22
C ASP A 374 -1.93 9.20 -10.38
N VAL A 375 -2.05 10.30 -11.13
CA VAL A 375 -2.88 10.38 -12.34
C VAL A 375 -2.45 9.33 -13.35
N LYS A 376 -1.14 9.21 -13.58
CA LYS A 376 -0.60 8.22 -14.51
C LYS A 376 -0.88 6.79 -14.04
N ALA A 377 -0.72 6.52 -12.75
CA ALA A 377 -1.06 5.23 -12.17
C ALA A 377 -2.55 4.90 -12.35
N SER A 378 -3.45 5.87 -12.18
CA SER A 378 -4.90 5.70 -12.41
C SER A 378 -5.20 5.34 -13.88
N ARG A 379 -4.61 6.06 -14.84
CA ARG A 379 -4.74 5.75 -16.29
C ARG A 379 -4.17 4.39 -16.68
N ILE A 380 -3.04 4.00 -16.08
CA ILE A 380 -2.48 2.65 -16.30
C ILE A 380 -3.40 1.60 -15.68
N TYR A 381 -3.98 1.87 -14.52
CA TYR A 381 -4.88 0.94 -13.85
C TYR A 381 -6.14 0.67 -14.66
N SER A 382 -6.68 1.67 -15.36
CA SER A 382 -7.89 1.54 -16.17
C SER A 382 -7.68 0.76 -17.47
N LEU A 383 -6.43 0.52 -17.91
CA LEU A 383 -6.19 -0.07 -19.23
C LEU A 383 -6.92 -1.41 -19.49
N PRO A 384 -7.06 -2.33 -18.52
CA PRO A 384 -7.79 -3.58 -18.75
C PRO A 384 -9.32 -3.43 -18.83
N ILE A 385 -9.87 -2.26 -18.50
CA ILE A 385 -11.31 -1.97 -18.61
C ILE A 385 -11.64 -1.74 -20.09
N GLU A 386 -12.75 -2.29 -20.56
CA GLU A 386 -13.23 -2.12 -21.93
C GLU A 386 -13.98 -0.80 -22.13
N GLU A 387 -13.99 -0.27 -23.35
CA GLU A 387 -14.78 0.93 -23.70
C GLU A 387 -16.29 0.61 -23.75
N PRO A 388 -17.18 1.56 -23.39
CA PRO A 388 -16.89 2.95 -22.99
C PRO A 388 -16.54 3.13 -21.49
N LEU A 389 -16.61 2.05 -20.71
CA LEU A 389 -16.47 2.09 -19.24
C LEU A 389 -15.09 2.55 -18.79
N ARG A 390 -14.05 2.31 -19.58
CA ARG A 390 -12.71 2.83 -19.33
C ARG A 390 -12.67 4.35 -19.36
N THR A 391 -13.25 4.96 -20.40
CA THR A 391 -13.36 6.42 -20.50
C THR A 391 -14.13 6.98 -19.29
N GLU A 392 -15.23 6.34 -18.89
CA GLU A 392 -15.99 6.73 -17.70
C GLU A 392 -15.16 6.59 -16.42
N PHE A 393 -14.37 5.51 -16.29
CA PHE A 393 -13.47 5.29 -15.17
C PHE A 393 -12.41 6.39 -15.07
N ASP A 394 -11.79 6.78 -16.18
CA ASP A 394 -10.75 7.81 -16.17
C ASP A 394 -11.31 9.18 -15.76
N LEU A 395 -12.57 9.48 -16.10
CA LEU A 395 -13.25 10.70 -15.66
C LEU A 395 -13.44 10.75 -14.13
N GLN A 396 -13.52 9.61 -13.45
CA GLN A 396 -13.65 9.53 -12.00
C GLN A 396 -12.46 10.19 -11.28
N GLU A 397 -11.26 10.10 -11.84
CA GLU A 397 -10.04 10.62 -11.22
C GLU A 397 -10.06 12.16 -11.13
N TYR A 398 -10.65 12.83 -12.13
CA TYR A 398 -10.76 14.28 -12.22
C TYR A 398 -12.09 14.83 -11.70
N GLY A 399 -13.17 14.09 -11.91
CA GLY A 399 -14.55 14.52 -11.69
C GLY A 399 -15.11 14.20 -10.31
N HIS A 400 -14.63 13.15 -9.62
CA HIS A 400 -15.15 12.83 -8.30
C HIS A 400 -14.68 13.84 -7.27
N ALA A 401 -15.66 14.50 -6.64
CA ALA A 401 -15.47 15.03 -5.32
C ALA A 401 -15.19 13.87 -4.34
N PRO A 402 -14.51 14.13 -3.21
CA PRO A 402 -14.33 13.11 -2.19
C PRO A 402 -15.66 12.47 -1.80
N ILE A 403 -15.65 11.14 -1.67
CA ILE A 403 -16.83 10.36 -1.30
C ILE A 403 -17.28 10.81 0.10
N ARG A 404 -18.58 11.12 0.23
CA ARG A 404 -19.16 11.50 1.52
C ARG A 404 -20.18 10.45 1.95
N TYR A 405 -19.98 9.88 3.13
CA TYR A 405 -20.88 8.90 3.71
C TYR A 405 -21.54 9.47 4.97
N ASP A 406 -22.83 9.28 5.09
CA ASP A 406 -23.62 9.55 6.28
C ASP A 406 -23.69 8.26 7.10
N GLU A 407 -22.86 8.17 8.14
CA GLU A 407 -22.80 7.00 9.00
C GLU A 407 -24.03 6.84 9.90
N ASP A 408 -24.78 7.92 10.13
CA ASP A 408 -26.01 7.91 10.93
C ASP A 408 -27.19 7.39 10.11
N GLU A 409 -27.32 7.84 8.86
CA GLU A 409 -28.41 7.47 7.94
C GLU A 409 -28.03 6.32 6.98
N GLN A 410 -26.79 5.84 7.05
CA GLN A 410 -26.22 4.74 6.27
C GLN A 410 -26.31 4.90 4.74
N HIS A 411 -26.10 6.11 4.23
CA HIS A 411 -26.12 6.38 2.79
C HIS A 411 -24.97 7.28 2.33
N PHE A 412 -24.68 7.30 1.02
CA PHE A 412 -23.73 8.24 0.45
C PHE A 412 -24.42 9.57 0.09
N LEU A 413 -23.79 10.69 0.43
CA LEU A 413 -24.32 12.04 0.18
C LEU A 413 -24.06 12.52 -1.26
N ASN A 414 -22.96 12.04 -1.85
CA ASN A 414 -22.56 12.34 -3.22
C ASN A 414 -22.09 11.02 -3.87
N VAL A 415 -22.84 10.50 -4.86
CA VAL A 415 -22.41 9.37 -5.71
C VAL A 415 -22.48 9.77 -7.16
#